data_AF-A0A9P6UF94-F1
#
_entry.id   AF-A0A9P6UF94-F1
#
_cell.length_a   1.000
_cell.length_b   1.000
_cell.length_c   1.000
_cell.angle_alpha   90.00
_cell.angle_beta   90.00
_cell.angle_gamma   90.00
#
_symmetry.space_group_name_H-M   'P 1'
#
loop_
_entity.id
_entity.type
_entity.pdbx_description
1 polymer ?
#
loop_
_entity_poly.entity_id
_entity_poly.type
_entity_poly.pdbx_seq_one_letter_code
_entity_poly.pdbx_strand_id
1 'polypeptide(L)'
;METGGFHGQGFSTGSDPDDSSYHETSSTTTNNTITPTSSTRRYSVAGVIRSLFHAVLVQDTEHLDHVLSSLSLDPNKIRDKEHKTMLMVAATENKHLVLRYLLALPSIDIDLQDDEGETALYQAAAAGSTECAQLLLLQGASASLGNE
;
A
#
# COMPACT_ATOMS: atom_id res chain seq x y z
N MET A 1 -50.98 21.40 61.49
CA MET A 1 -51.57 22.36 60.54
C MET A 1 -50.44 22.73 59.60
N GLU A 2 -50.36 22.37 58.31
CA GLU A 2 -51.30 22.06 57.21
C GLU A 2 -50.49 21.19 56.19
N THR A 3 -50.87 19.95 55.83
CA THR A 3 -51.67 19.47 54.68
C THR A 3 -51.28 19.89 53.24
N GLY A 4 -50.97 18.89 52.41
CA GLY A 4 -51.17 18.82 50.94
C GLY A 4 -49.98 19.24 50.06
N GLY A 5 -49.57 18.57 48.99
CA GLY A 5 -50.04 17.37 48.28
C GLY A 5 -49.30 17.20 46.93
N PHE A 6 -49.39 15.99 46.37
CA PHE A 6 -49.22 15.57 44.95
C PHE A 6 -47.82 15.34 44.32
N HIS A 7 -47.54 14.03 44.13
CA HIS A 7 -47.19 13.31 42.89
C HIS A 7 -46.34 13.99 41.80
N GLY A 8 -45.20 13.36 41.51
CA GLY A 8 -44.48 13.48 40.26
C GLY A 8 -43.32 12.49 40.18
N GLN A 9 -43.55 11.37 39.50
CA GLN A 9 -42.53 10.39 39.12
C GLN A 9 -41.50 11.03 38.18
N GLY A 10 -40.25 10.56 38.18
CA GLY A 10 -39.35 10.86 37.07
C GLY A 10 -37.86 10.73 37.38
N PHE A 11 -37.38 9.50 37.22
CA PHE A 11 -36.00 9.03 37.12
C PHE A 11 -34.91 10.08 36.83
N SER A 12 -33.92 10.11 37.73
CA SER A 12 -32.64 10.77 37.54
C SER A 12 -31.87 10.18 36.36
N THR A 13 -31.71 11.02 35.34
CA THR A 13 -30.52 11.22 34.49
C THR A 13 -29.35 10.24 34.69
N GLY A 14 -29.10 9.42 33.68
CA GLY A 14 -27.87 8.67 33.50
C GLY A 14 -27.64 8.45 32.01
N SER A 15 -26.89 9.38 31.42
CA SER A 15 -25.99 9.23 30.27
C SER A 15 -26.43 8.39 29.06
N ASP A 16 -26.66 9.11 27.97
CA ASP A 16 -26.46 8.78 26.55
C ASP A 16 -25.26 7.83 26.25
N PRO A 17 -25.05 7.40 25.00
CA PRO A 17 -25.95 6.77 24.02
C PRO A 17 -25.34 5.43 23.52
N ASP A 18 -26.08 4.32 23.51
CA ASP A 18 -25.63 3.13 22.76
C ASP A 18 -26.08 3.27 21.31
N ASP A 19 -25.06 3.38 20.48
CA ASP A 19 -25.12 3.90 19.13
C ASP A 19 -25.75 2.92 18.16
N SER A 20 -26.67 3.48 17.39
CA SER A 20 -27.18 3.02 16.11
C SER A 20 -26.27 2.03 15.38
N SER A 21 -26.85 0.90 14.98
CA SER A 21 -26.79 0.39 13.60
C SER A 21 -25.57 0.88 12.80
N TYR A 22 -24.40 0.30 13.01
CA TYR A 22 -23.30 0.40 12.05
C TYR A 22 -23.60 -0.49 10.84
N HIS A 23 -24.51 -0.03 10.01
CA HIS A 23 -24.34 -0.13 8.58
C HIS A 23 -23.41 1.03 8.16
N GLU A 24 -22.10 0.81 8.20
CA GLU A 24 -21.14 1.68 7.52
C GLU A 24 -20.46 0.90 6.39
N THR A 25 -21.28 0.42 5.45
CA THR A 25 -20.83 0.36 4.06
C THR A 25 -20.74 1.79 3.56
N SER A 26 -19.62 2.47 3.83
CA SER A 26 -19.02 3.58 3.07
C SER A 26 -18.25 4.48 4.01
N SER A 27 -16.92 4.38 4.00
CA SER A 27 -16.04 5.54 4.04
C SER A 27 -14.64 5.13 3.60
N THR A 28 -14.43 5.22 2.29
CA THR A 28 -13.25 5.86 1.70
C THR A 28 -11.94 5.73 2.47
N THR A 29 -11.14 4.74 2.09
CA THR A 29 -9.72 5.01 1.81
C THR A 29 -9.46 4.67 0.37
N THR A 30 -10.10 5.43 -0.52
CA THR A 30 -9.48 5.81 -1.78
C THR A 30 -8.29 6.73 -1.48
N ASN A 31 -7.24 6.22 -0.82
CA ASN A 31 -5.93 6.88 -0.80
C ASN A 31 -4.97 6.08 -1.66
N ASN A 32 -5.34 5.96 -2.93
CA ASN A 32 -4.34 6.07 -3.97
C ASN A 32 -4.94 6.83 -5.16
N THR A 33 -5.60 7.95 -4.87
CA THR A 33 -5.76 8.99 -5.87
C THR A 33 -4.39 9.60 -6.12
N ILE A 34 -3.63 8.99 -7.03
CA ILE A 34 -2.63 9.73 -7.79
C ILE A 34 -3.45 10.73 -8.58
N THR A 35 -3.67 11.93 -8.05
CA THR A 35 -4.22 13.04 -8.83
C THR A 35 -3.20 13.36 -9.92
N PRO A 36 -3.47 13.11 -11.22
CA PRO A 36 -2.64 13.66 -12.26
C PRO A 36 -3.07 15.12 -12.40
N THR A 37 -2.49 16.00 -11.59
CA THR A 37 -2.68 17.43 -11.79
C THR A 37 -1.97 17.82 -13.08
N SER A 38 -2.78 18.25 -14.04
CA SER A 38 -2.41 19.02 -15.23
C SER A 38 -1.51 18.36 -16.28
N SER A 39 -2.17 18.02 -17.39
CA SER A 39 -1.67 18.25 -18.76
C SER A 39 -0.27 17.74 -19.06
N THR A 40 -0.11 16.46 -19.43
CA THR A 40 0.89 16.04 -20.43
C THR A 40 0.57 14.64 -20.93
N ARG A 41 0.33 14.54 -22.25
CA ARG A 41 0.19 13.33 -23.11
C ARG A 41 -0.75 12.22 -22.64
N ARG A 42 -1.65 11.83 -23.53
CA ARG A 42 -2.58 10.70 -23.39
C ARG A 42 -1.84 9.36 -23.28
N TYR A 43 -1.26 9.05 -22.14
CA TYR A 43 -0.87 7.70 -21.77
C TYR A 43 -1.89 7.18 -20.76
N SER A 44 -2.46 6.00 -21.01
CA SER A 44 -3.33 5.38 -20.02
C SER A 44 -2.48 5.03 -18.81
N VAL A 45 -2.83 5.51 -17.62
CA VAL A 45 -2.08 5.24 -16.38
C VAL A 45 -1.87 3.74 -16.17
N ALA A 46 -2.88 2.93 -16.50
CA ALA A 46 -2.79 1.47 -16.47
C ALA A 46 -1.77 0.92 -17.49
N GLY A 47 -1.61 1.57 -18.65
CA GLY A 47 -0.63 1.19 -19.66
C GLY A 47 0.80 1.49 -19.22
N VAL A 48 1.02 2.65 -18.59
CA VAL A 48 2.33 3.04 -18.03
C VAL A 48 2.75 2.08 -16.91
N ILE A 49 1.83 1.83 -15.97
CA ILE A 49 2.05 0.86 -14.87
C ILE A 49 2.41 -0.51 -15.46
N ARG A 50 1.63 -1.00 -16.42
CA ARG A 50 1.92 -2.28 -17.09
C ARG A 50 3.29 -2.29 -17.77
N SER A 51 3.70 -1.21 -18.44
CA SER A 51 5.04 -1.13 -19.05
C SER A 51 6.15 -1.10 -18.02
N LEU A 52 5.96 -0.44 -16.88
CA LEU A 52 6.93 -0.42 -15.77
C LEU A 52 7.11 -1.82 -15.18
N PHE A 53 6.01 -2.52 -14.86
CA PHE A 53 6.10 -3.90 -14.37
C PHE A 53 6.71 -4.84 -15.42
N HIS A 54 6.39 -4.66 -16.71
CA HIS A 54 7.04 -5.43 -17.76
C HIS A 54 8.56 -5.18 -17.80
N ALA A 55 9.01 -3.93 -17.63
CA ALA A 55 10.43 -3.58 -17.53
C ALA A 55 11.12 -4.30 -16.36
N VAL A 56 10.45 -4.43 -15.21
CA VAL A 56 10.96 -5.21 -14.05
C VAL A 56 11.17 -6.69 -14.43
N LEU A 57 10.23 -7.28 -15.17
CA LEU A 57 10.33 -8.69 -15.59
C LEU A 57 11.50 -8.94 -16.55
N VAL A 58 11.75 -8.01 -17.48
CA VAL A 58 12.86 -8.09 -18.44
C VAL A 58 14.20 -7.59 -17.89
N GLN A 59 14.21 -7.05 -16.66
CA GLN A 59 15.36 -6.46 -15.99
C GLN A 59 15.90 -5.15 -16.60
N ASP A 60 15.03 -4.39 -17.27
CA ASP A 60 15.37 -3.10 -17.89
C ASP A 60 15.37 -1.96 -16.86
N THR A 61 16.50 -1.81 -16.16
CA THR A 61 16.70 -0.72 -15.21
C THR A 61 16.74 0.66 -15.89
N GLU A 62 17.31 0.75 -17.10
CA GLU A 62 17.35 1.99 -17.87
C GLU A 62 15.95 2.45 -18.30
N HIS A 63 15.11 1.53 -18.77
CA HIS A 63 13.74 1.85 -19.14
C HIS A 63 12.92 2.27 -17.91
N LEU A 64 13.15 1.60 -16.78
CA LEU A 64 12.52 1.94 -15.51
C LEU A 64 12.88 3.36 -15.08
N ASP A 65 14.17 3.70 -15.08
CA ASP A 65 14.67 5.03 -14.76
C ASP A 65 14.10 6.09 -15.69
N HIS A 66 14.14 5.81 -16.99
CA HIS A 66 13.69 6.76 -18.00
C HIS A 66 12.19 7.07 -17.84
N VAL A 67 11.36 6.05 -17.56
CA VAL A 67 9.92 6.25 -17.35
C VAL A 67 9.65 6.95 -16.01
N LEU A 68 10.33 6.57 -14.93
CA LEU A 68 10.20 7.21 -13.62
C LEU A 68 10.61 8.69 -13.68
N SER A 69 11.75 9.00 -14.30
CA SER A 69 12.26 10.36 -14.49
C SER A 69 11.41 11.19 -15.44
N SER A 70 10.96 10.60 -16.56
CA SER A 70 10.15 11.30 -17.57
C SER A 70 8.77 11.71 -17.06
N LEU A 71 8.16 10.89 -16.19
CA LEU A 71 6.83 11.15 -15.63
C LEU A 71 6.88 11.65 -14.18
N SER A 72 8.05 11.73 -13.55
CA SER A 72 8.22 12.04 -12.12
C SER A 72 7.28 11.21 -11.24
N LEU A 73 7.27 9.90 -11.45
CA LEU A 73 6.40 8.97 -10.74
C LEU A 73 7.04 8.48 -9.44
N ASP A 74 6.25 8.43 -8.37
CA ASP A 74 6.64 7.82 -7.10
C ASP A 74 6.58 6.29 -7.20
N PRO A 75 7.71 5.56 -7.18
CA PRO A 75 7.71 4.10 -7.33
C PRO A 75 6.91 3.36 -6.24
N ASN A 76 6.77 3.90 -5.03
CA ASN A 76 5.97 3.31 -3.94
C ASN A 76 4.46 3.39 -4.18
N LYS A 77 4.01 4.37 -4.95
CA LYS A 77 2.59 4.50 -5.31
C LYS A 77 2.21 3.63 -6.50
N ILE A 78 3.20 3.12 -7.23
CA ILE A 78 2.98 2.24 -8.37
C ILE A 78 2.71 0.83 -7.87
N ARG A 79 1.47 0.39 -8.07
CA ARG A 79 1.00 -0.93 -7.68
C ARG A 79 0.36 -1.62 -8.88
N ASP A 80 0.59 -2.92 -9.01
CA ASP A 80 -0.03 -3.74 -10.05
C ASP A 80 -1.51 -4.06 -9.68
N LYS A 81 -2.17 -4.92 -10.45
CA LYS A 81 -3.57 -5.32 -10.24
C LYS A 81 -3.80 -6.01 -8.91
N GLU A 82 -2.78 -6.69 -8.39
CA GLU A 82 -2.79 -7.35 -7.07
C GLU A 82 -2.29 -6.41 -5.96
N HIS A 83 -2.22 -5.11 -6.23
CA HIS A 83 -1.72 -4.11 -5.29
C HIS A 83 -0.22 -4.30 -4.89
N LYS A 84 0.50 -5.17 -5.62
CA LYS A 84 1.93 -5.45 -5.45
C LYS A 84 2.78 -4.31 -5.97
N THR A 85 3.82 -3.96 -5.21
CA THR A 85 4.81 -2.94 -5.59
C THR A 85 5.85 -3.55 -6.55
N MET A 86 6.58 -2.72 -7.31
CA MET A 86 7.69 -3.17 -8.16
C MET A 86 8.71 -4.03 -7.39
N LEU A 87 8.95 -3.69 -6.11
CA LEU A 87 9.86 -4.43 -5.23
C LEU A 87 9.37 -5.88 -4.99
N MET A 88 8.06 -6.06 -4.76
CA MET A 88 7.45 -7.37 -4.54
C MET A 88 7.50 -8.22 -5.80
N VAL A 89 7.15 -7.64 -6.96
CA VAL A 89 7.23 -8.37 -8.23
C VAL A 89 8.66 -8.77 -8.55
N ALA A 90 9.63 -7.87 -8.31
CA ALA A 90 11.05 -8.19 -8.46
C ALA A 90 11.50 -9.30 -7.48
N ALA A 91 10.96 -9.33 -6.27
CA ALA A 91 11.22 -10.36 -5.28
C ALA A 91 10.64 -11.72 -5.69
N THR A 92 9.37 -11.78 -6.11
CA THR A 92 8.71 -13.00 -6.58
C THR A 92 9.44 -13.59 -7.80
N GLU A 93 9.82 -12.75 -8.75
CA GLU A 93 10.40 -13.16 -10.03
C GLU A 93 11.94 -13.33 -9.98
N ASN A 94 12.53 -13.28 -8.79
CA ASN A 94 13.98 -13.39 -8.56
C ASN A 94 14.82 -12.36 -9.34
N LYS A 95 14.30 -11.14 -9.55
CA LYS A 95 14.94 -10.08 -10.33
C LYS A 95 15.87 -9.23 -9.46
N HIS A 96 16.91 -9.86 -8.92
CA HIS A 96 17.86 -9.23 -7.99
C HIS A 96 18.51 -7.95 -8.55
N LEU A 97 18.76 -7.85 -9.87
CA LEU A 97 19.36 -6.65 -10.48
C LEU A 97 18.43 -5.44 -10.39
N VAL A 98 17.16 -5.64 -10.75
CA VAL A 98 16.13 -4.58 -10.66
C VAL A 98 15.83 -4.27 -9.21
N LEU A 99 15.77 -5.28 -8.36
CA LEU A 99 15.55 -5.10 -6.93
C LEU A 99 16.66 -4.24 -6.32
N ARG A 100 17.94 -4.47 -6.66
CA ARG A 100 19.06 -3.59 -6.25
C ARG A 100 18.91 -2.16 -6.78
N TYR A 101 18.47 -2.01 -8.02
CA TYR A 101 18.24 -0.70 -8.61
C TYR A 101 17.14 0.07 -7.86
N LEU A 102 16.00 -0.58 -7.62
CA LEU A 102 14.87 -0.03 -6.87
C LEU A 102 15.29 0.33 -5.43
N LEU A 103 16.02 -0.55 -4.75
CA LEU A 103 16.55 -0.30 -3.41
C LEU A 103 17.57 0.84 -3.34
N ALA A 104 18.25 1.13 -4.45
CA ALA A 104 19.14 2.29 -4.54
C ALA A 104 18.37 3.62 -4.67
N LEU A 105 17.06 3.59 -4.96
CA LEU A 105 16.24 4.79 -5.03
C LEU A 105 15.96 5.32 -3.61
N PRO A 106 16.20 6.61 -3.34
CA PRO A 106 16.02 7.19 -2.00
C PRO A 106 14.56 7.25 -1.54
N SER A 107 13.63 7.13 -2.48
CA SER A 107 12.19 7.19 -2.23
C SER A 107 11.54 5.80 -2.17
N ILE A 108 12.30 4.70 -2.04
CA ILE A 108 11.72 3.34 -1.98
C ILE A 108 11.36 2.96 -0.54
N ASP A 109 10.13 2.47 -0.36
CA ASP A 109 9.68 1.85 0.90
C ASP A 109 9.74 0.33 0.76
N ILE A 110 10.54 -0.31 1.60
CA ILE A 110 10.76 -1.77 1.58
C ILE A 110 9.72 -2.55 2.37
N ASP A 111 9.08 -1.91 3.35
CA ASP A 111 8.07 -2.48 4.24
C ASP A 111 6.64 -2.29 3.70
N LEU A 112 6.49 -1.92 2.43
CA LEU A 112 5.17 -1.89 1.79
C LEU A 112 4.55 -3.28 1.80
N GLN A 113 3.24 -3.30 2.01
CA GLN A 113 2.40 -4.50 1.96
C GLN A 113 1.43 -4.44 0.77
N ASP A 114 1.17 -5.60 0.18
CA ASP A 114 0.14 -5.76 -0.85
C ASP A 114 -1.25 -5.91 -0.24
N ASP A 115 -2.24 -6.33 -1.04
CA ASP A 115 -3.62 -6.53 -0.57
C ASP A 115 -3.74 -7.67 0.46
N GLU A 116 -2.85 -8.65 0.38
CA GLU A 116 -2.79 -9.77 1.30
C GLU A 116 -2.02 -9.43 2.57
N GLY A 117 -1.45 -8.22 2.71
CA GLY A 117 -0.61 -7.87 3.86
C GLY A 117 0.82 -8.39 3.74
N GLU A 118 1.21 -8.90 2.56
CA GLU A 118 2.52 -9.52 2.34
C GLU A 118 3.57 -8.47 1.96
N THR A 119 4.76 -8.56 2.55
CA THR A 119 5.90 -7.70 2.19
C THR A 119 6.70 -8.29 1.04
N ALA A 120 7.56 -7.47 0.42
CA ALA A 120 8.50 -7.94 -0.60
C ALA A 120 9.40 -9.09 -0.09
N LEU A 121 9.74 -9.09 1.21
CA LEU A 121 10.54 -10.15 1.82
C LEU A 121 9.75 -11.45 1.94
N TYR A 122 8.48 -11.38 2.34
CA TYR A 122 7.60 -12.54 2.35
C TYR A 122 7.47 -13.14 0.95
N GLN A 123 7.22 -12.31 -0.07
CA GLN A 123 7.13 -12.75 -1.46
C GLN A 123 8.43 -13.38 -1.96
N ALA A 124 9.59 -12.82 -1.59
CA ALA A 124 10.89 -13.44 -1.90
C ALA A 124 11.04 -14.82 -1.26
N ALA A 125 10.65 -14.96 0.01
CA ALA A 125 10.74 -16.22 0.75
C ALA A 125 9.78 -17.29 0.17
N ALA A 126 8.53 -16.91 -0.11
CA ALA A 126 7.52 -17.77 -0.69
C ALA A 126 7.92 -18.27 -2.09
N ALA A 127 8.54 -17.40 -2.90
CA ALA A 127 9.04 -17.76 -4.22
C ALA A 127 10.38 -18.54 -4.21
N GLY A 128 11.05 -18.64 -3.06
CA GLY A 128 12.39 -19.24 -2.96
C GLY A 128 13.51 -18.34 -3.52
N SER A 129 13.24 -17.05 -3.68
CA SER A 129 14.14 -16.04 -4.22
C SER A 129 15.20 -15.61 -3.22
N THR A 130 16.18 -16.49 -3.00
CA THR A 130 17.21 -16.32 -1.97
C THR A 130 18.02 -15.02 -2.14
N GLU A 131 18.51 -14.72 -3.34
CA GLU A 131 19.22 -13.47 -3.62
C GLU A 131 18.38 -12.23 -3.32
N CYS A 132 17.10 -12.20 -3.72
CA CYS A 132 16.23 -11.06 -3.43
C CYS A 132 15.97 -10.94 -1.93
N ALA A 133 15.72 -12.05 -1.23
CA ALA A 133 15.52 -12.06 0.21
C ALA A 133 16.76 -11.54 0.96
N GLN A 134 17.96 -11.96 0.55
CA GLN A 134 19.22 -11.46 1.12
C GLN A 134 19.40 -9.96 0.90
N LEU A 135 19.07 -9.46 -0.29
CA LEU A 135 19.16 -8.03 -0.60
C LEU A 135 18.18 -7.19 0.22
N LEU A 136 16.94 -7.68 0.40
CA LEU A 136 15.93 -7.02 1.22
C LEU A 136 16.36 -6.99 2.69
N LEU A 137 16.85 -8.12 3.22
CA LEU A 137 17.40 -8.20 4.58
C LEU A 137 18.61 -7.26 4.76
N LEU A 138 19.48 -7.14 3.76
CA LEU A 138 20.63 -6.25 3.79
C LEU A 138 20.22 -4.77 3.86
N GLN A 139 19.06 -4.41 3.28
CA GLN A 139 18.49 -3.06 3.39
C GLN A 139 17.70 -2.84 4.68
N GLY A 140 17.62 -3.85 5.55
CA GLY A 140 16.89 -3.75 6.83
C GLY A 140 15.39 -3.99 6.70
N ALA A 141 14.93 -4.69 5.65
CA ALA A 141 13.53 -5.07 5.54
C ALA A 141 13.08 -5.86 6.76
N SER A 142 11.91 -5.52 7.30
CA SER A 142 11.43 -6.16 8.51
C SER A 142 10.96 -7.59 8.22
N ALA A 143 11.71 -8.56 8.71
CA ALA A 143 11.35 -9.97 8.64
C ALA A 143 10.11 -10.33 9.46
N SER A 144 9.66 -9.45 10.36
CA SER A 144 8.48 -9.68 11.21
C SER A 144 7.17 -9.16 10.62
N LEU A 145 7.20 -8.49 9.46
CA LEU A 145 6.03 -7.84 8.86
C LEU A 145 5.22 -8.75 7.91
N GLY A 146 5.48 -10.06 7.92
CA GLY A 146 4.65 -11.06 7.22
C GLY A 146 3.44 -11.46 8.07
N ASN A 147 2.31 -11.76 7.41
CA ASN A 147 1.05 -12.16 8.05
C ASN A 147 1.23 -13.06 9.28
N GLU A 148 0.56 -12.67 10.37
CA GLU A 148 0.36 -13.46 11.60
C GLU A 148 -0.79 -14.48 11.46
#